data_AF-A0A942VAQ1-F1
#
_entry.id   AF-A0A942VAQ1-F1
#
_cell.length_a   1.000
_cell.length_b   1.000
_cell.length_c   1.000
_cell.angle_alpha   90.00
_cell.angle_beta   90.00
_cell.angle_gamma   90.00
#
_symmetry.space_group_name_H-M   'P 1'
#
loop_
_entity.id
_entity.type
_entity.pdbx_description
1 polymer ?
#
loop_
_entity_poly.entity_id
_entity_poly.type
_entity_poly.pdbx_seq_one_letter_code
_entity_poly.pdbx_strand_id
1 'polypeptide(L)'
;MVLEEATSTVMKQERTMRCLVTFGSKKYGKAVYLLAKSALATKSVDKVVAWNEKQLRKTSFYKENRSVLNQKQGAGYWLWRPYVILNELKKLKDGDFLIYSDASVFALSPMTRLYELCAENDGILLFANVPQTIECWCKRDALVLMRADRPAIYKDYETSTVLSVWQKTPRVLAFLDEWLKYCCDDSVLGDMPNTQGLENHPMFVEHKHDRAVLSVLAALSGIKRHRLPLEAGEPYKNCSEFCKDDYGQLFCTYDSLGALIRKKGVLVRLAALFLTEEVRDSVFQVSEKL
;
A
#
# COMPACT_ATOMS: atom_id res chain seq x y z
N MET A 1 61.23 -7.60 -13.28
CA MET A 1 60.05 -8.48 -13.13
C MET A 1 59.15 -7.83 -12.10
N VAL A 2 58.13 -7.14 -12.59
CA VAL A 2 57.14 -6.41 -11.78
C VAL A 2 56.12 -7.43 -11.31
N LEU A 3 55.95 -7.53 -9.98
CA LEU A 3 54.84 -8.25 -9.36
C LEU A 3 53.61 -7.35 -9.44
N GLU A 4 52.66 -7.70 -10.30
CA GLU A 4 51.33 -7.09 -10.31
C GLU A 4 50.50 -7.68 -9.17
N GLU A 5 50.25 -6.87 -8.13
CA GLU A 5 49.22 -7.13 -7.13
C GLU A 5 47.84 -6.95 -7.77
N ALA A 6 47.19 -8.06 -8.10
CA ALA A 6 45.79 -8.11 -8.46
C ALA A 6 44.92 -7.77 -7.24
N THR A 7 44.50 -6.51 -7.12
CA THR A 7 43.53 -6.05 -6.13
C THR A 7 42.12 -6.51 -6.52
N SER A 8 41.71 -7.66 -6.00
CA SER A 8 40.33 -8.14 -6.01
C SER A 8 39.44 -7.19 -5.22
N THR A 9 38.80 -6.25 -5.91
CA THR A 9 37.74 -5.41 -5.34
C THR A 9 36.47 -6.24 -5.28
N VAL A 10 36.24 -6.92 -4.16
CA VAL A 10 34.91 -7.48 -3.84
C VAL A 10 34.00 -6.28 -3.63
N MET A 11 33.19 -5.96 -4.63
CA MET A 11 32.09 -5.00 -4.51
C MET A 11 31.22 -5.45 -3.33
N LYS A 12 31.29 -4.73 -2.21
CA LYS A 12 30.35 -4.91 -1.09
C LYS A 12 28.97 -4.61 -1.67
N GLN A 13 28.17 -5.65 -1.89
CA GLN A 13 26.79 -5.47 -2.33
C GLN A 13 26.09 -4.65 -1.25
N GLU A 14 25.78 -3.38 -1.55
CA GLU A 14 25.09 -2.53 -0.61
C GLU A 14 23.76 -3.20 -0.24
N ARG A 15 23.50 -3.29 1.05
CA ARG A 15 22.28 -3.93 1.56
C ARG A 15 21.08 -3.12 1.08
N THR A 16 20.17 -3.79 0.36
CA THR A 16 18.89 -3.23 -0.08
C THR A 16 18.07 -2.73 1.11
N MET A 17 17.65 -1.46 1.06
CA MET A 17 16.81 -0.82 2.07
C MET A 17 15.35 -1.23 1.91
N ARG A 18 14.67 -1.49 3.02
CA ARG A 18 13.24 -1.80 3.06
C ARG A 18 12.50 -0.77 3.91
N CYS A 19 11.78 0.12 3.25
CA CYS A 19 11.02 1.18 3.90
C CYS A 19 9.54 0.80 3.98
N LEU A 20 8.91 0.99 5.13
CA LEU A 20 7.44 0.98 5.24
C LEU A 20 6.93 2.41 5.29
N VAL A 21 5.90 2.71 4.49
CA VAL A 21 5.21 4.00 4.45
C VAL A 21 3.77 3.81 4.89
N THR A 22 3.30 4.71 5.74
CA THR A 22 1.91 4.75 6.18
C THR A 22 1.42 6.19 6.27
N PHE A 23 0.10 6.38 6.35
CA PHE A 23 -0.52 7.68 6.57
C PHE A 23 -1.53 7.57 7.72
N GLY A 24 -1.48 8.51 8.66
CA GLY A 24 -2.43 8.56 9.76
C GLY A 24 -2.73 10.00 10.17
N SER A 25 -4.02 10.32 10.31
CA SER A 25 -4.44 11.55 10.99
C SER A 25 -4.20 11.43 12.51
N LYS A 26 -4.35 12.53 13.26
CA LYS A 26 -4.15 12.57 14.72
C LYS A 26 -4.89 11.44 15.47
N LYS A 27 -6.07 11.03 14.99
CA LYS A 27 -6.88 9.96 15.59
C LYS A 27 -6.25 8.56 15.46
N TYR A 28 -5.36 8.36 14.48
CA TYR A 28 -4.71 7.08 14.20
C TYR A 28 -3.31 6.95 14.82
N GLY A 29 -2.90 7.87 15.70
CA GLY A 29 -1.54 7.86 16.27
C GLY A 29 -1.15 6.53 16.94
N LYS A 30 -2.06 5.91 17.69
CA LYS A 30 -1.84 4.58 18.29
C LYS A 30 -1.66 3.47 17.24
N ALA A 31 -2.49 3.49 16.19
CA ALA A 31 -2.42 2.50 15.13
C ALA A 31 -1.12 2.61 14.32
N VAL A 32 -0.75 3.83 13.91
CA VAL A 32 0.54 4.14 13.27
C VAL A 32 1.71 3.66 14.12
N TYR A 33 1.68 3.94 15.43
CA TYR A 33 2.73 3.52 16.36
C TYR A 33 2.87 1.99 16.40
N LEU A 34 1.76 1.27 16.52
CA LEU A 34 1.76 -0.19 16.59
C LEU A 34 2.20 -0.83 15.27
N LEU A 35 1.75 -0.30 14.12
CA LEU A 35 2.24 -0.71 12.81
C LEU A 35 3.76 -0.53 12.73
N ALA A 36 4.27 0.65 13.09
CA ALA A 36 5.70 0.95 13.01
C ALA A 36 6.53 0.01 13.88
N LYS A 37 6.14 -0.17 15.14
CA LYS A 37 6.86 -1.04 16.10
C LYS A 37 6.80 -2.50 15.68
N SER A 38 5.63 -3.00 15.29
CA SER A 38 5.47 -4.38 14.86
C SER A 38 6.27 -4.68 13.58
N ALA A 39 6.23 -3.77 12.60
CA ALA A 39 6.96 -3.92 11.35
C ALA A 39 8.48 -3.98 11.58
N LEU A 40 9.04 -3.07 12.39
CA LEU A 40 10.46 -3.08 12.72
C LEU A 40 10.87 -4.36 13.47
N ALA A 41 10.04 -4.84 14.39
CA ALA A 41 10.32 -6.07 15.15
C ALA A 41 10.37 -7.34 14.29
N THR A 42 9.78 -7.33 13.08
CA THR A 42 9.93 -8.44 12.14
C THR A 42 11.36 -8.58 11.57
N LYS A 43 12.20 -7.55 11.72
CA LYS A 43 13.52 -7.43 11.08
C LYS A 43 13.49 -7.49 9.55
N SER A 44 12.31 -7.35 8.96
CA SER A 44 12.09 -7.29 7.50
C SER A 44 11.77 -5.89 6.99
N VAL A 45 11.75 -4.90 7.88
CA VAL A 45 11.62 -3.47 7.58
C VAL A 45 12.74 -2.73 8.32
N ASP A 46 13.48 -1.89 7.61
CA ASP A 46 14.62 -1.14 8.14
C ASP A 46 14.20 0.25 8.63
N LYS A 47 13.18 0.84 8.01
CA LYS A 47 12.70 2.20 8.29
C LYS A 47 11.20 2.29 8.14
N VAL A 48 10.56 3.09 8.99
CA VAL A 48 9.14 3.46 8.86
C VAL A 48 9.01 4.96 8.65
N VAL A 49 8.23 5.39 7.67
CA VAL A 49 7.87 6.79 7.41
C VAL A 49 6.35 6.93 7.58
N ALA A 50 5.95 7.66 8.61
CA ALA A 50 4.56 7.96 8.88
C ALA A 50 4.21 9.38 8.41
N TRP A 51 3.38 9.47 7.38
CA TRP A 51 2.80 10.72 6.92
C TRP A 51 1.56 11.09 7.72
N ASN A 52 1.27 12.40 7.77
CA ASN A 52 0.02 12.93 8.31
C ASN A 52 -0.44 14.16 7.50
N GLU A 53 -1.67 14.61 7.78
CA GLU A 53 -2.25 15.78 7.11
C GLU A 53 -1.41 17.06 7.29
N LYS A 54 -0.77 17.27 8.45
CA LYS A 54 0.06 18.46 8.69
C LYS A 54 1.28 18.48 7.76
N GLN A 55 1.89 17.33 7.49
CA GLN A 55 2.99 17.19 6.53
C GLN A 55 2.49 17.36 5.10
N LEU A 56 1.39 16.70 4.73
CA LEU A 56 0.80 16.81 3.40
C LEU A 56 0.46 18.27 3.05
N ARG A 57 -0.18 19.01 3.98
CA ARG A 57 -0.58 20.42 3.79
C ARG A 57 0.58 21.39 3.49
N LYS A 58 1.82 21.01 3.82
CA LYS A 58 3.03 21.80 3.57
C LYS A 58 3.58 21.63 2.14
N THR A 59 3.15 20.60 1.42
CA THR A 59 3.66 20.28 0.08
C THR A 59 3.09 21.22 -1.00
N SER A 60 3.82 21.39 -2.11
CA SER A 60 3.28 22.06 -3.30
C SER A 60 2.12 21.28 -3.90
N PHE A 61 2.22 19.94 -3.94
CA PHE A 61 1.17 19.04 -4.38
C PHE A 61 -0.17 19.32 -3.70
N TYR A 62 -0.16 19.49 -2.37
CA TYR A 62 -1.38 19.83 -1.65
C TYR A 62 -1.96 21.18 -2.08
N LYS A 63 -1.12 22.19 -2.33
CA LYS A 63 -1.56 23.52 -2.78
C LYS A 63 -2.19 23.47 -4.17
N GLU A 64 -1.63 22.68 -5.06
CA GLU A 64 -2.10 22.51 -6.45
C GLU A 64 -3.41 21.70 -6.52
N ASN A 65 -3.60 20.73 -5.61
CA ASN A 65 -4.74 19.83 -5.62
C ASN A 65 -5.73 20.09 -4.47
N ARG A 66 -5.81 21.34 -3.97
CA ARG A 66 -6.65 21.70 -2.81
C ARG A 66 -8.13 21.41 -3.00
N SER A 67 -8.65 21.55 -4.22
CA SER A 67 -10.06 21.30 -4.55
C SER A 67 -10.46 19.87 -4.18
N VAL A 68 -9.60 18.91 -4.49
CA VAL A 68 -9.77 17.49 -4.19
C VAL A 68 -9.33 17.18 -2.76
N LEU A 69 -8.14 17.60 -2.34
CA LEU A 69 -7.57 17.25 -1.03
C LEU A 69 -8.28 17.88 0.19
N ASN A 70 -9.25 18.76 -0.04
CA ASN A 70 -10.15 19.28 1.00
C ASN A 70 -11.48 18.54 1.10
N GLN A 71 -11.77 17.60 0.21
CA GLN A 71 -12.97 16.77 0.32
C GLN A 71 -12.90 15.89 1.57
N LYS A 72 -14.04 15.73 2.25
CA LYS A 72 -14.10 15.02 3.54
C LYS A 72 -13.82 13.52 3.39
N GLN A 73 -14.38 12.91 2.35
CA GLN A 73 -14.23 11.49 2.07
C GLN A 73 -12.77 11.16 1.80
N GLY A 74 -12.23 10.18 2.53
CA GLY A 74 -10.84 9.74 2.37
C GLY A 74 -9.77 10.81 2.60
N ALA A 75 -10.10 11.94 3.23
CA ALA A 75 -9.24 13.13 3.29
C ALA A 75 -8.77 13.59 1.89
N GLY A 76 -9.72 13.63 0.95
CA GLY A 76 -9.49 13.99 -0.43
C GLY A 76 -9.47 12.80 -1.37
N TYR A 77 -10.46 11.92 -1.25
CA TYR A 77 -10.62 10.72 -2.07
C TYR A 77 -9.36 9.85 -2.13
N TRP A 78 -8.59 9.85 -1.04
CA TRP A 78 -7.30 9.17 -0.94
C TRP A 78 -6.26 9.57 -2.01
N LEU A 79 -6.42 10.71 -2.69
CA LEU A 79 -5.44 11.26 -3.67
C LEU A 79 -4.03 11.37 -3.06
N TRP A 80 -3.93 11.60 -1.76
CA TRP A 80 -2.66 11.63 -1.05
C TRP A 80 -1.89 10.30 -1.10
N ARG A 81 -2.55 9.14 -1.26
CA ARG A 81 -1.93 7.81 -1.22
C ARG A 81 -0.91 7.60 -2.34
N PRO A 82 -1.28 7.70 -3.64
CA PRO A 82 -0.29 7.60 -4.72
C PRO A 82 0.84 8.62 -4.56
N TYR A 83 0.52 9.84 -4.12
CA TYR A 83 1.52 10.89 -3.89
C TYR A 83 2.56 10.51 -2.82
N VAL A 84 2.14 10.07 -1.63
CA VAL A 84 3.09 9.75 -0.55
C VAL A 84 3.94 8.53 -0.88
N ILE A 85 3.36 7.52 -1.54
CA ILE A 85 4.07 6.33 -2.00
C ILE A 85 5.17 6.72 -2.98
N LEU A 86 4.79 7.44 -4.04
CA LEU A 86 5.72 7.92 -5.06
C LEU A 86 6.80 8.84 -4.49
N ASN A 87 6.43 9.77 -3.61
CA ASN A 87 7.34 10.73 -3.00
C ASN A 87 8.40 10.04 -2.13
N GLU A 88 8.03 9.01 -1.35
CA GLU A 88 9.01 8.26 -0.57
C GLU A 88 9.82 7.30 -1.45
N LEU A 89 9.21 6.65 -2.45
CA LEU A 89 9.94 5.76 -3.37
C LEU A 89 11.04 6.53 -4.12
N LYS A 90 10.76 7.76 -4.59
CA LYS A 90 11.74 8.62 -5.27
C LYS A 90 13.01 8.86 -4.45
N LYS A 91 12.94 8.83 -3.11
CA LYS A 91 14.07 9.06 -2.20
C LYS A 91 14.94 7.82 -1.94
N LEU A 92 14.47 6.62 -2.26
CA LEU A 92 15.23 5.38 -2.07
C LEU A 92 16.29 5.20 -3.16
N LYS A 93 17.20 4.23 -3.04
CA LYS A 93 18.11 3.84 -4.13
C LYS A 93 17.42 2.84 -5.06
N ASP A 94 17.87 2.75 -6.31
CA ASP A 94 17.31 1.77 -7.24
C ASP A 94 17.53 0.35 -6.69
N GLY A 95 16.50 -0.49 -6.82
CA GLY A 95 16.46 -1.83 -6.22
C GLY A 95 15.96 -1.89 -4.77
N ASP A 96 15.85 -0.77 -4.05
CA ASP A 96 15.25 -0.70 -2.71
C ASP A 96 13.74 -0.97 -2.75
N PHE A 97 13.16 -1.35 -1.62
CA PHE A 97 11.74 -1.67 -1.51
C PHE A 97 10.98 -0.69 -0.62
N LEU A 98 9.75 -0.42 -1.01
CA LEU A 98 8.75 0.30 -0.24
C LEU A 98 7.51 -0.58 -0.05
N ILE A 99 7.10 -0.80 1.20
CA ILE A 99 5.77 -1.33 1.52
C ILE A 99 4.89 -0.16 1.92
N TYR A 100 3.76 0.03 1.24
CA TYR A 100 2.69 0.87 1.79
C TYR A 100 1.78 0.00 2.66
N SER A 101 1.38 0.54 3.80
CA SER A 101 0.34 -0.06 4.66
C SER A 101 -0.57 1.02 5.22
N ASP A 102 -1.88 0.76 5.19
CA ASP A 102 -2.83 1.52 6.00
C ASP A 102 -2.45 1.42 7.49
N ALA A 103 -2.68 2.50 8.25
CA ALA A 103 -2.24 2.60 9.63
C ALA A 103 -2.91 1.60 10.58
N SER A 104 -4.10 1.11 10.23
CA SER A 104 -4.90 0.16 11.02
C SER A 104 -4.50 -1.30 10.80
N VAL A 105 -3.23 -1.54 10.48
CA VAL A 105 -2.65 -2.86 10.25
C VAL A 105 -1.53 -3.11 11.25
N PHE A 106 -1.31 -4.37 11.61
CA PHE A 106 -0.25 -4.82 12.50
C PHE A 106 0.56 -5.92 11.82
N ALA A 107 1.89 -5.79 11.81
CA ALA A 107 2.77 -6.80 11.23
C ALA A 107 2.93 -7.99 12.18
N LEU A 108 2.53 -9.18 11.73
CA LEU A 108 2.66 -10.40 12.50
C LEU A 108 4.02 -11.05 12.28
N SER A 109 4.46 -11.19 11.03
CA SER A 109 5.60 -12.04 10.66
C SER A 109 6.53 -11.37 9.63
N PRO A 110 7.76 -11.89 9.41
CA PRO A 110 8.67 -11.38 8.40
C PRO A 110 8.04 -11.33 7.00
N MET A 111 8.30 -10.25 6.27
CA MET A 111 7.71 -9.92 4.97
C MET A 111 8.62 -10.29 3.79
N THR A 112 9.68 -11.07 4.02
CA THR A 112 10.72 -11.36 3.02
C THR A 112 10.14 -11.85 1.70
N ARG A 113 9.18 -12.78 1.77
CA ARG A 113 8.53 -13.35 0.58
C ARG A 113 7.78 -12.31 -0.26
N LEU A 114 7.26 -11.24 0.36
CA LEU A 114 6.59 -10.17 -0.38
C LEU A 114 7.57 -9.36 -1.24
N TYR A 115 8.82 -9.20 -0.80
CA TYR A 115 9.83 -8.52 -1.61
C TYR A 115 10.27 -9.37 -2.79
N GLU A 116 10.41 -10.69 -2.59
CA GLU A 116 10.74 -11.64 -3.66
C GLU A 116 9.63 -11.66 -4.72
N LEU A 117 8.37 -11.81 -4.31
CA LEU A 117 7.23 -11.74 -5.22
C LEU A 117 7.12 -10.39 -5.93
N CYS A 118 7.45 -9.29 -5.23
CA CYS A 118 7.49 -7.96 -5.85
C CYS A 118 8.53 -7.91 -6.97
N ALA A 119 9.74 -8.43 -6.74
CA ALA A 119 10.79 -8.51 -7.76
C ALA A 119 10.41 -9.45 -8.92
N GLU A 120 9.78 -10.60 -8.62
CA GLU A 120 9.25 -11.55 -9.62
C GLU A 120 8.14 -10.94 -10.50
N ASN A 121 7.42 -9.93 -9.99
CA ASN A 121 6.38 -9.19 -10.71
C ASN A 121 6.89 -7.82 -11.24
N ASP A 122 8.16 -7.78 -11.68
CA ASP A 122 8.79 -6.61 -12.28
C ASP A 122 8.74 -5.35 -11.37
N GLY A 123 8.77 -5.56 -10.05
CA GLY A 123 8.83 -4.53 -9.03
C GLY A 123 7.48 -4.02 -8.51
N ILE A 124 6.35 -4.64 -8.88
CA ILE A 124 5.02 -4.24 -8.40
C ILE A 124 4.30 -5.45 -7.79
N LEU A 125 3.98 -5.39 -6.50
CA LEU A 125 3.12 -6.38 -5.84
C LEU A 125 1.85 -5.71 -5.32
N LEU A 126 0.72 -6.14 -5.90
CA LEU A 126 -0.63 -5.71 -5.55
C LEU A 126 -1.45 -6.90 -5.07
N PHE A 127 -2.50 -6.63 -4.31
CA PHE A 127 -3.36 -7.67 -3.75
C PHE A 127 -4.80 -7.53 -4.24
N ALA A 128 -5.48 -8.65 -4.47
CA ALA A 128 -6.86 -8.66 -4.91
C ALA A 128 -7.80 -8.37 -3.75
N ASN A 129 -8.85 -7.58 -3.99
CA ASN A 129 -9.93 -7.34 -3.05
C ASN A 129 -11.10 -8.28 -3.33
N VAL A 130 -10.93 -9.57 -3.05
CA VAL A 130 -11.87 -10.62 -3.46
C VAL A 130 -13.17 -10.57 -2.65
N PRO A 131 -14.36 -10.77 -3.26
CA PRO A 131 -14.64 -11.09 -4.66
C PRO A 131 -15.00 -9.86 -5.52
N GLN A 132 -14.52 -8.66 -5.18
CA GLN A 132 -14.91 -7.42 -5.84
C GLN A 132 -14.28 -7.29 -7.24
N THR A 133 -15.07 -6.82 -8.20
CA THR A 133 -14.67 -6.61 -9.60
C THR A 133 -14.76 -5.13 -9.99
N ILE A 134 -13.99 -4.73 -11.01
CA ILE A 134 -13.93 -3.33 -11.45
C ILE A 134 -15.31 -2.79 -11.85
N GLU A 135 -16.15 -3.57 -12.52
CA GLU A 135 -17.49 -3.13 -12.94
C GLU A 135 -18.44 -2.77 -11.80
N CYS A 136 -18.20 -3.31 -10.61
CA CYS A 136 -18.99 -3.01 -9.41
C CYS A 136 -18.49 -1.74 -8.69
N TRP A 137 -17.20 -1.42 -8.82
CA TRP A 137 -16.54 -0.46 -7.93
C TRP A 137 -15.81 0.69 -8.66
N CYS A 138 -15.91 0.74 -9.99
CA CYS A 138 -15.38 1.80 -10.83
C CYS A 138 -16.51 2.44 -11.64
N LYS A 139 -16.64 3.77 -11.56
CA LYS A 139 -17.62 4.49 -12.37
C LYS A 139 -17.19 4.44 -13.82
N ARG A 140 -18.17 4.44 -14.73
CA ARG A 140 -17.88 4.24 -16.14
C ARG A 140 -17.12 5.40 -16.78
N ASP A 141 -17.33 6.63 -16.31
CA ASP A 141 -16.53 7.78 -16.74
C ASP A 141 -15.03 7.55 -16.55
N ALA A 142 -14.62 6.98 -15.41
CA ALA A 142 -13.22 6.66 -15.17
C ALA A 142 -12.71 5.62 -16.19
N LEU A 143 -13.50 4.57 -16.48
CA LEU A 143 -13.16 3.58 -17.50
C LEU A 143 -13.01 4.20 -18.90
N VAL A 144 -13.88 5.12 -19.28
CA VAL A 144 -13.81 5.81 -20.58
C VAL A 144 -12.58 6.71 -20.66
N LEU A 145 -12.38 7.58 -19.66
CA LEU A 145 -11.27 8.54 -19.60
C LEU A 145 -9.90 7.84 -19.53
N MET A 146 -9.84 6.66 -18.90
CA MET A 146 -8.66 5.81 -18.84
C MET A 146 -8.52 4.85 -20.05
N ARG A 147 -9.41 4.93 -21.05
CA ARG A 147 -9.42 4.06 -22.25
C ARG A 147 -9.50 2.56 -21.92
N ALA A 148 -10.28 2.24 -20.90
CA ALA A 148 -10.45 0.92 -20.31
C ALA A 148 -11.90 0.40 -20.36
N ASP A 149 -12.85 1.11 -20.97
CA ASP A 149 -14.25 0.69 -21.11
C ASP A 149 -14.39 -0.51 -22.07
N ARG A 150 -14.02 -1.72 -21.61
CA ARG A 150 -14.14 -2.98 -22.36
C ARG A 150 -14.34 -4.21 -21.45
N PRO A 151 -15.03 -5.27 -21.95
CA PRO A 151 -15.38 -6.45 -21.15
C PRO A 151 -14.22 -7.14 -20.42
N ALA A 152 -13.01 -7.12 -21.00
CA ALA A 152 -11.83 -7.73 -20.40
C ALA A 152 -11.39 -7.04 -19.09
N ILE A 153 -11.74 -5.77 -18.89
CA ILE A 153 -11.40 -5.00 -17.68
C ILE A 153 -12.49 -5.15 -16.62
N TYR A 154 -13.76 -5.15 -17.04
CA TYR A 154 -14.92 -5.14 -16.14
C TYR A 154 -14.91 -6.25 -15.09
N LYS A 155 -14.58 -7.46 -15.53
CA LYS A 155 -14.61 -8.67 -14.69
C LYS A 155 -13.32 -8.90 -13.91
N ASP A 156 -12.32 -8.05 -14.12
CA ASP A 156 -11.06 -8.17 -13.40
C ASP A 156 -11.23 -7.74 -11.94
N TYR A 157 -10.40 -8.27 -11.04
CA TYR A 157 -10.49 -7.98 -9.61
C TYR A 157 -10.16 -6.53 -9.27
N GLU A 158 -10.89 -5.97 -8.32
CA GLU A 158 -10.44 -4.78 -7.62
C GLU A 158 -9.12 -5.03 -6.89
N THR A 159 -8.29 -3.99 -6.80
CA THR A 159 -7.05 -4.00 -6.03
C THR A 159 -7.33 -3.54 -4.61
N SER A 160 -6.84 -4.28 -3.61
CA SER A 160 -6.77 -3.80 -2.23
C SER A 160 -5.69 -2.73 -2.12
N THR A 161 -6.05 -1.58 -1.56
CA THR A 161 -5.11 -0.50 -1.25
C THR A 161 -4.63 -0.54 0.20
N VAL A 162 -5.01 -1.56 0.98
CA VAL A 162 -4.60 -1.70 2.39
C VAL A 162 -3.10 -1.96 2.48
N LEU A 163 -2.54 -2.71 1.52
CA LEU A 163 -1.12 -3.04 1.40
C LEU A 163 -0.71 -2.98 -0.07
N SER A 164 0.54 -2.59 -0.34
CA SER A 164 1.20 -2.78 -1.64
C SER A 164 2.71 -2.77 -1.46
N VAL A 165 3.45 -3.43 -2.35
CA VAL A 165 4.92 -3.44 -2.32
C VAL A 165 5.48 -2.98 -3.65
N TRP A 166 6.48 -2.13 -3.58
CA TRP A 166 7.07 -1.43 -4.71
C TRP A 166 8.58 -1.53 -4.65
N GLN A 167 9.21 -2.06 -5.68
CA GLN A 167 10.66 -1.99 -5.84
C GLN A 167 11.01 -0.73 -6.63
N LYS A 168 11.98 0.06 -6.19
CA LYS A 168 12.38 1.26 -6.92
C LYS A 168 13.05 0.86 -8.24
N THR A 169 12.33 1.11 -9.33
CA THR A 169 12.81 1.01 -10.71
C THR A 169 12.16 2.11 -11.56
N PRO A 170 12.72 2.45 -12.73
CA PRO A 170 12.07 3.41 -13.66
C PRO A 170 10.64 3.00 -14.04
N ARG A 171 10.39 1.71 -14.27
CA ARG A 171 9.06 1.15 -14.56
C ARG A 171 8.06 1.46 -13.45
N VAL A 172 8.46 1.19 -12.20
CA VAL A 172 7.59 1.36 -11.04
C VAL A 172 7.30 2.84 -10.77
N LEU A 173 8.30 3.71 -10.95
CA LEU A 173 8.10 5.15 -10.87
C LEU A 173 7.11 5.64 -11.93
N ALA A 174 7.23 5.18 -13.17
CA ALA A 174 6.30 5.52 -14.25
C ALA A 174 4.86 5.07 -13.95
N PHE A 175 4.68 3.85 -13.43
CA PHE A 175 3.36 3.34 -13.03
C PHE A 175 2.73 4.18 -11.90
N LEU A 176 3.51 4.54 -10.88
CA LEU A 176 3.04 5.37 -9.78
C LEU A 176 2.76 6.82 -10.20
N ASP A 177 3.58 7.39 -11.09
CA ASP A 177 3.34 8.71 -11.69
C ASP A 177 2.03 8.69 -12.51
N GLU A 178 1.75 7.62 -13.27
CA GLU A 178 0.49 7.46 -14.01
C GLU A 178 -0.72 7.30 -13.08
N TRP A 179 -0.61 6.50 -12.02
CA TRP A 179 -1.65 6.40 -10.99
C TRP A 179 -1.95 7.75 -10.35
N LEU A 180 -0.91 8.50 -9.95
CA LEU A 180 -1.07 9.84 -9.41
C LEU A 180 -1.76 10.77 -10.41
N LYS A 181 -1.35 10.74 -11.69
CA LYS A 181 -1.90 11.59 -12.75
C LYS A 181 -3.41 11.38 -12.92
N TYR A 182 -3.88 10.14 -13.00
CA TYR A 182 -5.31 9.87 -13.10
C TYR A 182 -6.07 10.26 -11.84
N CYS A 183 -5.48 10.05 -10.66
CA CYS A 183 -6.09 10.50 -9.41
C CYS A 183 -6.18 12.04 -9.33
N CYS A 184 -5.30 12.80 -9.99
CA CYS A 184 -5.41 14.26 -10.06
C CYS A 184 -6.57 14.77 -10.94
N ASP A 185 -7.18 13.93 -11.77
CA ASP A 185 -8.36 14.28 -12.56
C ASP A 185 -9.64 13.97 -11.75
N ASP A 186 -10.35 14.99 -11.30
CA ASP A 186 -11.58 14.85 -10.51
C ASP A 186 -12.71 14.14 -11.30
N SER A 187 -12.68 14.23 -12.63
CA SER A 187 -13.62 13.49 -13.49
C SER A 187 -13.37 11.98 -13.43
N VAL A 188 -12.14 11.57 -13.13
CA VAL A 188 -11.77 10.17 -12.91
C VAL A 188 -11.93 9.78 -11.44
N LEU A 189 -11.40 10.56 -10.51
CA LEU A 189 -11.29 10.21 -9.09
C LEU A 189 -12.56 10.48 -8.27
N GLY A 190 -13.24 11.59 -8.52
CA GLY A 190 -14.30 12.11 -7.67
C GLY A 190 -15.66 11.46 -7.91
N ASP A 191 -16.66 11.91 -7.15
CA ASP A 191 -18.05 11.41 -7.22
C ASP A 191 -18.93 12.17 -8.23
N MET A 192 -18.33 12.98 -9.12
CA MET A 192 -19.11 13.65 -10.15
C MET A 192 -19.91 12.63 -10.98
N PRO A 193 -21.18 12.94 -11.33
CA PRO A 193 -21.98 12.12 -12.22
C PRO A 193 -21.26 11.87 -13.55
N ASN A 194 -21.63 10.79 -14.25
CA ASN A 194 -21.05 10.50 -15.55
C ASN A 194 -21.34 11.63 -16.55
N THR A 195 -20.31 12.03 -17.27
CA THR A 195 -20.28 13.13 -18.24
C THR A 195 -19.92 12.64 -19.65
N GLN A 196 -19.44 11.41 -19.79
CA GLN A 196 -19.05 10.84 -21.09
C GLN A 196 -20.23 10.28 -21.91
N GLY A 197 -21.47 10.59 -21.50
CA GLY A 197 -22.70 10.14 -22.18
C GLY A 197 -23.02 8.66 -22.03
N LEU A 198 -22.37 7.98 -21.07
CA LEU A 198 -22.58 6.55 -20.79
C LEU A 198 -23.01 6.32 -19.35
N GLU A 199 -24.08 5.55 -19.17
CA GLU A 199 -24.52 5.07 -17.88
C GLU A 199 -23.53 4.07 -17.29
N ASN A 200 -23.47 4.02 -15.96
CA ASN A 200 -22.67 3.02 -15.25
C ASN A 200 -23.05 1.59 -15.64
N HIS A 201 -22.11 0.66 -15.43
CA HIS A 201 -22.38 -0.76 -15.68
C HIS A 201 -23.57 -1.25 -14.82
N PRO A 202 -24.43 -2.18 -15.28
CA PRO A 202 -25.57 -2.66 -14.50
C PRO A 202 -25.22 -3.24 -13.11
N MET A 203 -23.97 -3.68 -12.93
CA MET A 203 -23.45 -4.20 -11.65
C MET A 203 -22.86 -3.13 -10.74
N PHE A 204 -22.79 -1.87 -11.19
CA PHE A 204 -22.16 -0.77 -10.46
C PHE A 204 -22.83 -0.54 -9.11
N VAL A 205 -22.01 -0.43 -8.07
CA VAL A 205 -22.44 -0.19 -6.69
C VAL A 205 -22.06 1.22 -6.26
N GLU A 206 -20.76 1.54 -6.30
CA GLU A 206 -20.23 2.87 -5.97
C GLU A 206 -18.81 3.04 -6.53
N HIS A 207 -18.34 4.28 -6.62
CA HIS A 207 -16.97 4.54 -7.07
C HIS A 207 -15.98 4.50 -5.90
N LYS A 208 -14.85 3.82 -6.09
CA LYS A 208 -13.84 3.63 -5.04
C LYS A 208 -12.56 4.44 -5.22
N HIS A 209 -12.65 5.53 -5.99
CA HIS A 209 -11.62 6.56 -6.09
C HIS A 209 -10.25 5.99 -6.49
N ASP A 210 -9.19 6.30 -5.72
CA ASP A 210 -7.81 5.91 -6.02
C ASP A 210 -7.66 4.39 -6.16
N ARG A 211 -8.45 3.63 -5.40
CA ARG A 211 -8.53 2.18 -5.47
C ARG A 211 -9.04 1.71 -6.83
N ALA A 212 -10.11 2.31 -7.35
CA ALA A 212 -10.66 1.98 -8.65
C ALA A 212 -9.69 2.33 -9.78
N VAL A 213 -9.01 3.48 -9.68
CA VAL A 213 -7.95 3.88 -10.63
C VAL A 213 -6.80 2.87 -10.63
N LEU A 214 -6.34 2.44 -9.43
CA LEU A 214 -5.29 1.43 -9.31
C LEU A 214 -5.70 0.10 -9.92
N SER A 215 -6.94 -0.36 -9.70
CA SER A 215 -7.47 -1.59 -10.29
C SER A 215 -7.46 -1.54 -11.82
N VAL A 216 -7.93 -0.43 -12.39
CA VAL A 216 -7.95 -0.26 -13.85
C VAL A 216 -6.53 -0.25 -14.42
N LEU A 217 -5.59 0.46 -13.79
CA LEU A 217 -4.19 0.47 -14.24
C LEU A 217 -3.52 -0.90 -14.12
N ALA A 218 -3.80 -1.63 -13.03
CA ALA A 218 -3.28 -2.99 -12.85
C ALA A 218 -3.81 -3.92 -13.96
N ALA A 219 -5.10 -3.84 -14.27
CA ALA A 219 -5.72 -4.63 -15.34
C ALA A 219 -5.16 -4.25 -16.72
N LEU A 220 -5.03 -2.97 -17.03
CA LEU A 220 -4.44 -2.48 -18.29
C LEU A 220 -2.98 -2.91 -18.46
N SER A 221 -2.23 -2.98 -17.37
CA SER A 221 -0.80 -3.34 -17.35
C SER A 221 -0.56 -4.85 -17.24
N GLY A 222 -1.61 -5.67 -17.18
CA GLY A 222 -1.50 -7.11 -16.97
C GLY A 222 -0.87 -7.50 -15.63
N ILE A 223 -0.96 -6.63 -14.61
CA ILE A 223 -0.37 -6.89 -13.29
C ILE A 223 -1.26 -7.88 -12.54
N LYS A 224 -0.67 -9.04 -12.24
CA LYS A 224 -1.29 -10.05 -11.39
C LYS A 224 -1.49 -9.48 -9.99
N ARG A 225 -2.68 -9.65 -9.46
CA ARG A 225 -2.97 -9.38 -8.04
C ARG A 225 -2.89 -10.68 -7.25
N HIS A 226 -2.28 -10.60 -6.08
CA HIS A 226 -2.06 -11.72 -5.19
C HIS A 226 -3.06 -11.75 -4.04
N ARG A 227 -3.09 -12.84 -3.28
CA ARG A 227 -3.93 -12.99 -2.09
C ARG A 227 -3.52 -11.99 -1.02
N LEU A 228 -4.48 -11.28 -0.44
CA LEU A 228 -4.18 -10.33 0.62
C LEU A 228 -3.52 -11.05 1.84
N PRO A 229 -2.34 -10.64 2.33
CA PRO A 229 -1.65 -11.30 3.45
C PRO A 229 -2.22 -10.91 4.82
N LEU A 230 -3.54 -10.67 4.88
CA LEU A 230 -4.34 -10.39 6.08
C LEU A 230 -5.35 -11.53 6.31
N GLU A 231 -6.01 -11.52 7.46
CA GLU A 231 -7.11 -12.44 7.80
C GLU A 231 -8.20 -12.51 6.72
N ALA A 232 -8.47 -11.39 6.03
CA ALA A 232 -9.46 -11.34 4.94
C ALA A 232 -9.04 -12.16 3.71
N GLY A 233 -7.75 -12.43 3.53
CA GLY A 233 -7.24 -13.28 2.45
C GLY A 233 -7.11 -14.75 2.81
N GLU A 234 -7.21 -15.14 4.09
CA GLU A 234 -7.07 -16.53 4.52
C GLU A 234 -8.10 -17.49 3.91
N PRO A 235 -9.38 -17.13 3.76
CA PRO A 235 -10.37 -18.00 3.12
C PRO A 235 -10.01 -18.38 1.68
N TYR A 236 -9.19 -17.57 0.99
CA TYR A 236 -8.87 -17.72 -0.43
C TYR A 236 -7.55 -18.45 -0.70
N LYS A 237 -6.84 -18.91 0.33
CA LYS A 237 -5.51 -19.56 0.19
C LYS A 237 -5.50 -20.79 -0.72
N ASN A 238 -6.62 -21.50 -0.78
CA ASN A 238 -6.78 -22.73 -1.57
C ASN A 238 -7.54 -22.49 -2.89
N CYS A 239 -7.91 -21.24 -3.20
CA CYS A 239 -8.54 -20.91 -4.47
C CYS A 239 -7.53 -21.07 -5.60
N SER A 240 -7.98 -21.56 -6.75
CA SER A 240 -7.12 -21.80 -7.93
C SER A 240 -6.36 -20.54 -8.38
N GLU A 241 -6.95 -19.37 -8.20
CA GLU A 241 -6.33 -18.07 -8.54
C GLU A 241 -5.08 -17.77 -7.69
N PHE A 242 -5.11 -18.16 -6.42
CA PHE A 242 -4.09 -17.80 -5.43
C PHE A 242 -3.30 -19.00 -4.89
N CYS A 243 -3.51 -20.19 -5.45
CA CYS A 243 -2.90 -21.42 -4.92
C CYS A 243 -1.37 -21.45 -5.03
N LYS A 244 -0.78 -20.54 -5.82
CA LYS A 244 0.67 -20.36 -5.95
C LYS A 244 1.23 -19.33 -4.95
N ASP A 245 0.39 -18.62 -4.21
CA ASP A 245 0.84 -17.67 -3.20
C ASP A 245 1.23 -18.43 -1.92
N ASP A 246 2.54 -18.54 -1.70
CA ASP A 246 3.18 -19.45 -0.74
C ASP A 246 3.50 -18.81 0.63
N TYR A 247 2.95 -17.63 0.90
CA TYR A 247 3.00 -16.98 2.22
C TYR A 247 1.72 -17.23 3.02
N GLY A 248 1.82 -17.23 4.36
CA GLY A 248 0.67 -17.26 5.26
C GLY A 248 0.12 -15.87 5.58
N GLN A 249 -0.66 -15.74 6.66
CA GLN A 249 -1.04 -14.43 7.20
C GLN A 249 0.20 -13.71 7.77
N LEU A 250 0.59 -12.59 7.15
CA LEU A 250 1.75 -11.79 7.57
C LEU A 250 1.35 -10.56 8.36
N PHE A 251 0.11 -10.12 8.23
CA PHE A 251 -0.45 -8.95 8.89
C PHE A 251 -1.82 -9.25 9.49
N CYS A 252 -2.28 -8.43 10.42
CA CYS A 252 -3.68 -8.38 10.80
C CYS A 252 -4.21 -6.96 10.92
N THR A 253 -5.53 -6.78 10.85
CA THR A 253 -6.13 -5.48 11.17
C THR A 253 -6.05 -5.17 12.66
N TYR A 254 -6.15 -3.89 13.00
CA TYR A 254 -6.19 -3.41 14.39
C TYR A 254 -7.36 -4.01 15.17
N ASP A 255 -8.54 -4.17 14.53
CA ASP A 255 -9.72 -4.74 15.17
C ASP A 255 -9.54 -6.22 15.49
N SER A 256 -8.90 -6.97 14.58
CA SER A 256 -8.55 -8.38 14.80
C SER A 256 -7.44 -8.59 15.82
N LEU A 257 -6.63 -7.55 16.10
CA LEU A 257 -5.52 -7.65 17.05
C LEU A 257 -6.01 -8.09 18.44
N GLY A 258 -7.15 -7.54 18.91
CA GLY A 258 -7.73 -7.89 20.22
C GLY A 258 -8.12 -9.37 20.33
N ALA A 259 -8.63 -9.97 19.26
CA ALA A 259 -8.93 -11.40 19.21
C ALA A 259 -7.64 -12.25 19.14
N LEU A 260 -6.63 -11.77 18.41
CA LEU A 260 -5.34 -12.45 18.23
C LEU A 260 -4.46 -12.42 19.48
N ILE A 261 -4.53 -11.38 20.31
CA ILE A 261 -3.82 -11.29 21.61
C ILE A 261 -4.12 -12.50 22.51
N ARG A 262 -5.29 -13.13 22.38
CA ARG A 262 -5.64 -14.33 23.15
C ARG A 262 -4.88 -15.58 22.69
N LYS A 263 -4.25 -15.57 21.51
CA LYS A 263 -3.32 -16.61 21.06
C LYS A 263 -1.93 -16.37 21.67
N LYS A 264 -1.40 -17.35 22.39
CA LYS A 264 -0.10 -17.26 23.12
C LYS A 264 1.04 -16.61 22.30
N GLY A 265 1.18 -16.94 21.01
CA GLY A 265 2.27 -16.43 20.17
C GLY A 265 2.22 -14.92 19.88
N VAL A 266 1.02 -14.34 19.76
CA VAL A 266 0.84 -12.89 19.51
C VAL A 266 1.01 -12.11 20.80
N LEU A 267 0.51 -12.64 21.93
CA LEU A 267 0.71 -12.06 23.26
C LEU A 267 2.19 -11.92 23.60
N VAL A 268 3.00 -12.96 23.34
CA VAL A 268 4.45 -12.93 23.62
C VAL A 268 5.16 -11.87 22.78
N ARG A 269 4.81 -11.73 21.49
CA ARG A 269 5.38 -10.68 20.62
C ARG A 269 4.97 -9.28 21.06
N LEU A 270 3.71 -9.07 21.40
CA LEU A 270 3.24 -7.80 21.94
C LEU A 270 3.88 -7.50 23.30
N ALA A 271 3.95 -8.47 24.20
CA ALA A 271 4.66 -8.32 25.47
C ALA A 271 6.12 -7.92 25.22
N ALA A 272 6.84 -8.59 24.30
CA ALA A 272 8.21 -8.19 23.95
C ALA A 272 8.32 -6.77 23.37
N LEU A 273 7.30 -6.30 22.62
CA LEU A 273 7.22 -4.93 22.10
C LEU A 273 6.91 -3.89 23.19
N PHE A 274 6.23 -4.28 24.27
CA PHE A 274 5.80 -3.41 25.38
C PHE A 274 6.68 -3.53 26.64
N LEU A 275 7.57 -4.52 26.72
CA LEU A 275 8.50 -4.76 27.83
C LEU A 275 9.81 -3.95 27.73
N THR A 276 10.01 -3.19 26.65
CA THR A 276 11.06 -2.16 26.61
C THR A 276 10.57 -0.95 27.40
N GLU A 277 11.23 -0.61 28.51
CA GLU A 277 10.78 0.37 29.53
C GLU A 277 10.33 1.72 28.95
N GLU A 278 10.94 2.20 27.85
CA GLU A 278 10.57 3.45 27.18
C GLU A 278 9.14 3.49 26.61
N VAL A 279 8.52 2.34 26.34
CA VAL A 279 7.21 2.27 25.67
C VAL A 279 6.05 2.37 26.67
N ARG A 280 6.23 1.84 27.89
CA ARG A 280 5.17 1.78 28.90
C ARG A 280 4.64 3.17 29.28
N ASP A 281 5.54 4.16 29.33
CA ASP A 281 5.18 5.54 29.69
C ASP A 281 4.64 6.36 28.49
N SER A 282 5.06 6.02 27.27
CA SER A 282 4.61 6.72 26.04
C SER A 282 3.19 6.34 25.61
N VAL A 283 2.73 5.11 25.84
CA VAL A 283 1.40 4.65 25.42
C VAL A 283 0.26 5.36 26.17
N PHE A 284 0.54 5.87 27.39
CA PHE A 284 -0.41 6.67 28.16
C PHE A 284 -0.22 8.19 28.00
N GLN A 285 0.96 8.69 27.59
CA GLN A 285 1.21 10.13 27.43
C GLN A 285 0.96 10.69 26.01
N VAL A 286 0.92 9.87 24.96
CA VAL A 286 0.75 10.37 23.57
C VAL A 286 -0.66 10.94 23.28
N SER A 287 -1.64 10.78 24.19
CA SER A 287 -2.93 11.47 24.05
C SER A 287 -2.85 12.99 24.25
N GLU A 288 -1.82 13.51 24.90
CA GLU A 288 -1.74 14.95 25.25
C GLU A 288 -0.84 15.79 24.35
N LYS A 289 0.04 15.19 23.51
CA LYS A 289 1.05 15.95 22.73
C LYS A 289 1.01 15.81 21.20
N LEU A 290 -0.11 15.43 20.60
CA LEU A 290 -0.33 15.49 19.13
C LEU A 290 -1.32 16.57 18.71
#